data_AF-M1QM33-F1
#
_entry.id   AF-M1QM33-F1
#
_cell.length_a   1.000
_cell.length_b   1.000
_cell.length_c   1.000
_cell.angle_alpha   90.00
_cell.angle_beta   90.00
_cell.angle_gamma   90.00
#
_symmetry.space_group_name_H-M   'P 1'
#
loop_
_entity.id
_entity.type
_entity.pdbx_description
1 polymer ?
#
loop_
_entity_poly.entity_id
_entity_poly.type
_entity_poly.pdbx_seq_one_letter_code
_entity_poly.pdbx_strand_id
1 'polypeptide(L)'
;MAQFRPFEMDSIPIEEQFMNWKEIVKAPYDRKSVDAYTRTRVILMNGIENASVLMSHAIERMTVDPEIKRQMAAMRRVDSMQQQTINWLNPANQTIIETTLGYEQVAVDLTANLARNEPDPYVKQTLDFALLEDFDHLYRYSCLYDYMEQGDPELIVQGNTEVKPGRPTVGHHRHPDDTMRKHYDKDTADIKTKMNYLTIVAGEQQTELYYKSHGFMYSDELARQIYSEIADVEEEHVTQYGLLGDPRETMLEKSALMQLCEAYIYFSCAQTETDPRIKSIWENFAKMEISHFEGCARLLEKYEGRDIRDVVRADVIEPLVVFEPNKDYVNKVIDEQLDLMPSGMEYKRLSELADTWSSFKFQWKVNRAGVPSEETTIKARDELVQRDQAKNIQEFKSQLAKRTEDVMAGRPAPPM
;
A
#
# COMPACT_ATOMS: atom_id res chain seq x y z
N MET A 1 16.13 13.16 16.98
CA MET A 1 15.68 12.99 15.57
C MET A 1 14.83 14.21 15.23
N ALA A 2 14.75 14.59 13.96
CA ALA A 2 13.85 15.67 13.54
C ALA A 2 12.39 15.27 13.80
N GLN A 3 11.56 16.23 14.21
CA GLN A 3 10.13 16.03 14.47
C GLN A 3 9.32 16.71 13.36
N PHE A 4 8.27 16.05 12.87
CA PHE A 4 7.33 16.69 11.94
C PHE A 4 6.34 17.54 12.73
N ARG A 5 6.40 18.86 12.52
CA ARG A 5 5.58 19.86 13.21
C ARG A 5 4.84 20.72 12.18
N PRO A 6 3.68 20.27 11.67
CA PRO A 6 3.09 20.87 10.47
C PRO A 6 2.78 22.36 10.62
N PHE A 7 2.45 22.82 11.82
CA PHE A 7 2.13 24.23 12.09
C PHE A 7 3.35 25.15 12.33
N GLU A 8 4.56 24.58 12.36
CA GLU A 8 5.82 25.32 12.57
C GLU A 8 6.78 25.22 11.37
N MET A 9 6.40 24.45 10.34
CA MET A 9 7.26 24.21 9.18
C MET A 9 7.24 25.37 8.20
N ASP A 10 8.39 25.65 7.60
CA ASP A 10 8.50 26.59 6.50
C ASP A 10 7.69 26.10 5.30
N SER A 11 6.96 27.01 4.65
CA SER A 11 6.21 26.75 3.43
C SER A 11 6.72 27.56 2.24
N ILE A 12 6.44 27.10 1.02
CA ILE A 12 6.71 27.85 -0.21
C ILE A 12 5.38 28.36 -0.76
N PRO A 13 5.19 29.65 -1.09
CA PRO A 13 3.94 30.14 -1.67
C PRO A 13 3.61 29.41 -2.98
N ILE A 14 2.35 29.00 -3.18
CA ILE A 14 1.93 28.16 -4.31
C ILE A 14 2.29 28.78 -5.68
N GLU A 15 2.32 30.10 -5.78
CA GLU A 15 2.70 30.82 -7.00
C GLU A 15 4.18 30.64 -7.39
N GLU A 16 5.03 30.31 -6.42
CA GLU A 16 6.47 30.06 -6.60
C GLU A 16 6.80 28.58 -6.84
N GLN A 17 5.79 27.70 -6.76
CA GLN A 17 5.96 26.24 -6.82
C GLN A 17 5.96 25.66 -8.23
N PHE A 18 5.48 26.41 -9.23
CA PHE A 18 5.41 25.92 -10.60
C PHE A 18 6.81 25.67 -11.19
N MET A 19 7.05 24.43 -11.62
CA MET A 19 8.31 24.01 -12.21
C MET A 19 8.28 24.12 -13.74
N ASN A 20 9.41 24.49 -14.33
CA ASN A 20 9.62 24.36 -15.77
C ASN A 20 9.97 22.90 -16.16
N TRP A 21 9.91 22.58 -17.46
CA TRP A 21 10.12 21.20 -17.93
C TRP A 21 11.48 20.59 -17.56
N LYS A 22 12.53 21.40 -17.43
CA LYS A 22 13.86 20.91 -17.00
C LYS A 22 13.97 20.74 -15.49
N GLU A 23 13.10 21.41 -14.73
CA GLU A 23 13.00 21.21 -13.29
C GLU A 23 12.22 19.95 -12.97
N ILE A 24 11.14 19.67 -13.71
CA ILE A 24 10.33 18.45 -13.58
C ILE A 24 11.15 17.21 -13.91
N VAL A 25 11.83 17.20 -15.06
CA VAL A 25 12.56 16.02 -15.53
C VAL A 25 13.96 15.98 -14.90
N LYS A 26 14.11 15.19 -13.83
CA LYS A 26 15.40 14.92 -13.19
C LYS A 26 16.07 13.67 -13.78
N ALA A 27 17.36 13.50 -13.50
CA ALA A 27 18.06 12.26 -13.85
C ALA A 27 17.47 11.06 -13.08
N PRO A 28 17.21 9.91 -13.73
CA PRO A 28 16.81 8.70 -13.02
C PRO A 28 17.89 8.19 -12.06
N TYR A 29 17.50 7.38 -11.08
CA TYR A 29 18.48 6.62 -10.29
C TYR A 29 19.07 5.47 -11.13
N ASP A 30 20.26 4.98 -10.76
CA ASP A 30 20.84 3.80 -11.40
C ASP A 30 20.23 2.52 -10.81
N ARG A 31 19.57 1.70 -11.65
CA ARG A 31 18.82 0.53 -11.17
C ARG A 31 19.67 -0.51 -10.41
N LYS A 32 20.99 -0.55 -10.64
CA LYS A 32 21.91 -1.53 -10.05
C LYS A 32 22.52 -1.05 -8.74
N SER A 33 22.77 0.26 -8.61
CA SER A 33 23.44 0.81 -7.42
C SER A 33 22.52 1.61 -6.50
N VAL A 34 21.27 1.87 -6.89
CA VAL A 34 20.30 2.54 -6.02
C VAL A 34 20.06 1.72 -4.75
N ASP A 35 19.94 2.40 -3.61
CA ASP A 35 19.49 1.78 -2.38
C ASP A 35 18.03 1.29 -2.54
N ALA A 36 17.74 0.07 -2.11
CA ALA A 36 16.41 -0.52 -2.23
C ALA A 36 15.34 0.39 -1.60
N TYR A 37 15.66 1.06 -0.48
CA TYR A 37 14.70 1.96 0.14
C TYR A 37 14.57 3.32 -0.55
N THR A 38 15.59 3.82 -1.24
CA THR A 38 15.39 4.92 -2.20
C THR A 38 14.36 4.54 -3.27
N ARG A 39 14.41 3.30 -3.80
CA ARG A 39 13.38 2.80 -4.74
C ARG A 39 11.99 2.78 -4.09
N THR A 40 11.87 2.23 -2.87
CA THR A 40 10.58 2.17 -2.16
C THR A 40 9.98 3.56 -1.91
N ARG A 41 10.79 4.56 -1.53
CA ARG A 41 10.32 5.94 -1.33
C ARG A 41 9.80 6.57 -2.61
N VAL A 42 10.49 6.35 -3.74
CA VAL A 42 10.03 6.82 -5.06
C VAL A 42 8.68 6.20 -5.42
N ILE A 43 8.51 4.91 -5.20
CA ILE A 43 7.25 4.20 -5.48
C ILE A 43 6.12 4.71 -4.57
N LEU A 44 6.36 4.78 -3.25
CA LEU A 44 5.37 5.26 -2.29
C LEU A 44 4.95 6.71 -2.59
N MET A 45 5.91 7.62 -2.77
CA MET A 45 5.58 9.02 -3.03
C MET A 45 4.83 9.21 -4.34
N ASN A 46 5.10 8.39 -5.37
CA ASN A 46 4.28 8.39 -6.58
C ASN A 46 2.81 8.00 -6.30
N GLY A 47 2.57 7.01 -5.43
CA GLY A 47 1.21 6.63 -5.02
C GLY A 47 0.49 7.72 -4.21
N ILE A 48 1.21 8.33 -3.27
CA ILE A 48 0.71 9.46 -2.46
C ILE A 48 0.27 10.63 -3.35
N GLU A 49 1.13 11.06 -4.29
CA GLU A 49 0.83 12.11 -5.26
C GLU A 49 -0.38 11.77 -6.15
N ASN A 50 -0.47 10.53 -6.63
CA ASN A 50 -1.62 10.10 -7.43
C ASN A 50 -2.93 10.14 -6.62
N ALA A 51 -2.92 9.69 -5.37
CA ALA A 51 -4.09 9.75 -4.49
C ALA A 51 -4.54 11.21 -4.26
N SER A 52 -3.59 12.13 -4.11
CA SER A 52 -3.85 13.57 -3.95
C SER A 52 -4.49 14.19 -5.18
N VAL A 53 -3.90 13.95 -6.36
CA VAL A 53 -4.43 14.40 -7.65
C VAL A 53 -5.84 13.87 -7.89
N LEU A 54 -6.08 12.58 -7.60
CA LEU A 54 -7.39 11.95 -7.73
C LEU A 54 -8.41 12.52 -6.76
N MET A 55 -8.03 12.76 -5.50
CA MET A 55 -8.89 13.38 -4.49
C MET A 55 -9.28 14.80 -4.91
N SER A 56 -8.33 15.61 -5.36
CA SER A 56 -8.59 16.96 -5.88
C SER A 56 -9.58 16.94 -7.06
N HIS A 57 -9.43 16.00 -7.99
CA HIS A 57 -10.39 15.81 -9.09
C HIS A 57 -11.77 15.33 -8.61
N ALA A 58 -11.83 14.51 -7.57
CA ALA A 58 -13.09 14.06 -6.97
C ALA A 58 -13.83 15.24 -6.33
N ILE A 59 -13.15 16.04 -5.52
CA ILE A 59 -13.71 17.24 -4.87
C ILE A 59 -14.22 18.23 -5.91
N GLU A 60 -13.45 18.52 -6.95
CA GLU A 60 -13.88 19.41 -8.04
C GLU A 60 -15.20 18.96 -8.68
N ARG A 61 -15.38 17.66 -8.89
CA ARG A 61 -16.59 17.08 -9.50
C ARG A 61 -17.80 17.10 -8.58
N MET A 62 -17.58 17.22 -7.27
CA MET A 62 -18.63 17.13 -6.25
C MET A 62 -18.95 18.46 -5.56
N THR A 63 -18.17 19.51 -5.79
CA THR A 63 -18.45 20.86 -5.26
C THR A 63 -19.01 21.80 -6.34
N VAL A 64 -19.83 22.77 -5.91
CA VAL A 64 -20.30 23.88 -6.76
C VAL A 64 -19.48 25.15 -6.57
N ASP A 65 -18.68 25.24 -5.51
CA ASP A 65 -18.00 26.47 -5.13
C ASP A 65 -16.78 26.77 -6.04
N PRO A 66 -16.76 27.91 -6.76
CA PRO A 66 -15.67 28.23 -7.68
C PRO A 66 -14.32 28.51 -7.00
N GLU A 67 -14.31 28.96 -5.74
CA GLU A 67 -13.07 29.21 -5.00
C GLU A 67 -12.41 27.91 -4.58
N ILE A 68 -13.19 26.95 -4.06
CA ILE A 68 -12.70 25.60 -3.77
C ILE A 68 -12.13 24.98 -5.04
N LYS A 69 -12.85 25.03 -6.17
CA LYS A 69 -12.36 24.51 -7.45
C LYS A 69 -11.05 25.18 -7.91
N ARG A 70 -10.94 26.50 -7.74
CA ARG A 70 -9.73 27.25 -8.11
C ARG A 70 -8.53 26.82 -7.27
N GLN A 71 -8.71 26.66 -5.96
CA GLN A 71 -7.65 26.20 -5.08
C GLN A 71 -7.24 24.75 -5.40
N MET A 72 -8.22 23.84 -5.57
CA MET A 72 -7.97 22.46 -5.98
C MET A 72 -7.20 22.37 -7.30
N ALA A 73 -7.52 23.23 -8.27
CA ALA A 73 -6.84 23.27 -9.56
C ALA A 73 -5.40 23.78 -9.48
N ALA A 74 -5.11 24.71 -8.57
CA ALA A 74 -3.76 25.23 -8.37
C ALA A 74 -2.86 24.18 -7.72
N MET A 75 -3.28 23.59 -6.60
CA MET A 75 -2.53 22.55 -5.87
C MET A 75 -2.28 21.35 -6.77
N ARG A 76 -3.35 20.79 -7.36
CA ARG A 76 -3.25 19.65 -8.28
C ARG A 76 -2.31 19.86 -9.47
N ARG A 77 -2.12 21.09 -9.94
CA ARG A 77 -1.16 21.36 -11.01
C ARG A 77 0.28 21.17 -10.51
N VAL A 78 0.56 21.58 -9.28
CA VAL A 78 1.83 21.37 -8.61
C VAL A 78 2.02 19.89 -8.29
N ASP A 79 1.05 19.24 -7.64
CA ASP A 79 1.07 17.81 -7.30
C ASP A 79 1.33 16.97 -8.56
N SER A 80 0.64 17.29 -9.66
CA SER A 80 0.89 16.63 -10.95
C SER A 80 2.33 16.80 -11.47
N MET A 81 3.00 17.93 -11.19
CA MET A 81 4.41 18.13 -11.56
C MET A 81 5.35 17.39 -10.59
N GLN A 82 5.01 17.29 -9.31
CA GLN A 82 5.75 16.51 -8.32
C GLN A 82 5.67 15.01 -8.64
N GLN A 83 4.46 14.51 -8.89
CA GLN A 83 4.20 13.15 -9.38
C GLN A 83 5.07 12.79 -10.59
N GLN A 84 5.11 13.66 -11.61
CA GLN A 84 5.96 13.46 -12.79
C GLN A 84 7.44 13.43 -12.41
N THR A 85 7.88 14.38 -11.58
CA THR A 85 9.26 14.46 -11.09
C THR A 85 9.68 13.16 -10.41
N ILE A 86 8.81 12.60 -9.57
CA ILE A 86 9.08 11.43 -8.75
C ILE A 86 9.01 10.17 -9.56
N ASN A 87 7.91 9.93 -10.25
CA ASN A 87 7.71 8.72 -11.04
C ASN A 87 8.82 8.56 -12.10
N TRP A 88 9.31 9.66 -12.66
CA TRP A 88 10.35 9.64 -13.70
C TRP A 88 11.78 9.52 -13.12
N LEU A 89 11.93 9.41 -11.79
CA LEU A 89 13.18 8.92 -11.20
C LEU A 89 13.38 7.43 -11.47
N ASN A 90 12.32 6.67 -11.77
CA ASN A 90 12.43 5.29 -12.22
C ASN A 90 13.14 5.23 -13.59
N PRO A 91 14.22 4.44 -13.73
CA PRO A 91 14.97 4.37 -14.97
C PRO A 91 14.28 3.49 -16.02
N ALA A 92 14.33 3.92 -17.27
CA ALA A 92 13.67 3.24 -18.41
C ALA A 92 14.24 1.83 -18.73
N ASN A 93 15.33 1.41 -18.10
CA ASN A 93 15.96 0.10 -18.31
C ASN A 93 15.63 -0.92 -17.21
N GLN A 94 14.62 -0.66 -16.38
CA GLN A 94 13.99 -1.66 -15.50
C GLN A 94 12.91 -2.44 -16.26
N THR A 95 12.79 -3.73 -15.97
CA THR A 95 11.67 -4.54 -16.47
C THR A 95 10.42 -4.36 -15.60
N ILE A 96 9.25 -4.75 -16.11
CA ILE A 96 7.99 -4.64 -15.37
C ILE A 96 8.05 -5.49 -14.08
N ILE A 97 8.65 -6.68 -14.12
CA ILE A 97 8.81 -7.52 -12.92
C ILE A 97 9.85 -6.90 -11.95
N GLU A 98 10.94 -6.30 -12.43
CA GLU A 98 11.88 -5.60 -11.54
C GLU A 98 11.19 -4.45 -10.77
N THR A 99 10.32 -3.69 -11.45
CA THR A 99 9.51 -2.66 -10.79
C THR A 99 8.48 -3.25 -9.84
N THR A 100 7.82 -4.36 -10.22
CA THR A 100 6.86 -5.08 -9.37
C THR A 100 7.49 -5.56 -8.07
N LEU A 101 8.70 -6.13 -8.11
CA LEU A 101 9.42 -6.49 -6.88
C LEU A 101 9.71 -5.27 -5.97
N GLY A 102 9.86 -4.09 -6.54
CA GLY A 102 9.94 -2.84 -5.78
C GLY A 102 8.61 -2.42 -5.14
N TYR A 103 7.48 -2.63 -5.83
CA TYR A 103 6.14 -2.44 -5.28
C TYR A 103 5.87 -3.38 -4.12
N GLU A 104 6.16 -4.67 -4.29
CA GLU A 104 6.01 -5.66 -3.24
C GLU A 104 6.90 -5.37 -2.02
N GLN A 105 8.11 -4.84 -2.24
CA GLN A 105 8.96 -4.39 -1.15
C GLN A 105 8.35 -3.17 -0.41
N VAL A 106 7.68 -2.26 -1.13
CA VAL A 106 6.90 -1.19 -0.49
C VAL A 106 5.80 -1.81 0.36
N ALA A 107 4.95 -2.67 -0.20
CA ALA A 107 3.82 -3.27 0.51
C ALA A 107 4.27 -3.94 1.82
N VAL A 108 5.28 -4.81 1.76
CA VAL A 108 5.79 -5.48 2.97
C VAL A 108 6.35 -4.52 4.02
N ASP A 109 7.36 -3.71 3.67
CA ASP A 109 8.09 -2.94 4.67
C ASP A 109 7.34 -1.68 5.12
N LEU A 110 6.48 -1.11 4.27
CA LEU A 110 5.54 -0.04 4.67
C LEU A 110 4.50 -0.60 5.62
N THR A 111 3.77 -1.65 5.24
CA THR A 111 2.69 -2.22 6.07
C THR A 111 3.21 -2.65 7.43
N ALA A 112 4.39 -3.27 7.48
CA ALA A 112 5.04 -3.61 8.75
C ALA A 112 5.43 -2.38 9.59
N ASN A 113 5.98 -1.33 8.98
CA ASN A 113 6.28 -0.08 9.69
C ASN A 113 5.02 0.59 10.24
N LEU A 114 3.95 0.68 9.45
CA LEU A 114 2.69 1.27 9.86
C LEU A 114 2.08 0.46 11.01
N ALA A 115 2.00 -0.87 10.89
CA ALA A 115 1.40 -1.72 11.91
C ALA A 115 2.14 -1.67 13.26
N ARG A 116 3.47 -1.58 13.25
CA ARG A 116 4.28 -1.41 14.47
C ARG A 116 4.02 -0.09 15.19
N ASN A 117 3.55 0.92 14.46
CA ASN A 117 3.38 2.29 14.91
C ASN A 117 1.91 2.74 14.86
N GLU A 118 0.97 1.80 14.79
CA GLU A 118 -0.47 2.07 14.73
C GLU A 118 -1.07 2.02 16.15
N PRO A 119 -1.63 3.15 16.65
CA PRO A 119 -2.23 3.17 17.98
C PRO A 119 -3.61 2.48 18.06
N ASP A 120 -4.36 2.40 16.96
CA ASP A 120 -5.66 1.70 16.94
C ASP A 120 -5.46 0.18 16.73
N PRO A 121 -5.83 -0.67 17.71
CA PRO A 121 -5.61 -2.11 17.61
C PRO A 121 -6.34 -2.77 16.42
N TYR A 122 -7.49 -2.25 16.00
CA TYR A 122 -8.25 -2.80 14.88
C TYR A 122 -7.61 -2.43 13.54
N VAL A 123 -7.16 -1.18 13.38
CA VAL A 123 -6.41 -0.74 12.19
C VAL A 123 -5.09 -1.51 12.12
N LYS A 124 -4.40 -1.67 13.25
CA LYS A 124 -3.19 -2.49 13.35
C LYS A 124 -3.44 -3.93 12.89
N GLN A 125 -4.49 -4.57 13.39
CA GLN A 125 -4.83 -5.94 13.01
C GLN A 125 -5.19 -6.04 11.51
N THR A 126 -5.74 -4.98 10.93
CA THR A 126 -6.02 -4.91 9.49
C THR A 126 -4.75 -4.88 8.66
N LEU A 127 -3.77 -4.08 9.08
CA LEU A 127 -2.42 -4.04 8.48
C LEU A 127 -1.72 -5.40 8.62
N ASP A 128 -1.72 -6.00 9.83
CA ASP A 128 -1.12 -7.33 10.04
C ASP A 128 -1.73 -8.41 9.15
N PHE A 129 -3.05 -8.34 8.92
CA PHE A 129 -3.75 -9.32 8.09
C PHE A 129 -3.39 -9.24 6.60
N ALA A 130 -3.24 -8.03 6.06
CA ALA A 130 -2.81 -7.81 4.67
C ALA A 130 -1.32 -8.11 4.49
N LEU A 131 -0.49 -7.79 5.48
CA LEU A 131 0.96 -8.09 5.47
C LEU A 131 1.26 -9.58 5.21
N LEU A 132 0.38 -10.48 5.62
CA LEU A 132 0.48 -11.91 5.32
C LEU A 132 0.44 -12.19 3.81
N GLU A 133 -0.35 -11.42 3.07
CA GLU A 133 -0.59 -11.56 1.63
C GLU A 133 0.50 -10.87 0.82
N ASP A 134 0.79 -9.58 1.11
CA ASP A 134 1.84 -8.79 0.48
C ASP A 134 3.19 -9.53 0.53
N PHE A 135 3.47 -10.16 1.67
CA PHE A 135 4.70 -10.92 1.84
C PHE A 135 4.76 -12.16 0.96
N ASP A 136 3.63 -12.84 0.73
CA ASP A 136 3.59 -13.95 -0.23
C ASP A 136 3.70 -13.44 -1.67
N HIS A 137 3.06 -12.31 -2.01
CA HIS A 137 3.15 -11.72 -3.34
C HIS A 137 4.58 -11.38 -3.75
N LEU A 138 5.39 -10.80 -2.85
CA LEU A 138 6.84 -10.62 -3.06
C LEU A 138 7.52 -11.94 -3.45
N TYR A 139 7.19 -13.03 -2.77
CA TYR A 139 7.73 -14.35 -3.06
C TYR A 139 7.22 -14.93 -4.39
N ARG A 140 5.95 -14.76 -4.74
CA ARG A 140 5.36 -15.24 -5.99
C ARG A 140 5.92 -14.49 -7.20
N TYR A 141 6.06 -13.16 -7.12
CA TYR A 141 6.72 -12.38 -8.16
C TYR A 141 8.22 -12.64 -8.23
N SER A 142 8.87 -13.00 -7.12
CA SER A 142 10.25 -13.46 -7.14
C SER A 142 10.41 -14.78 -7.92
N CYS A 143 9.46 -15.70 -7.77
CA CYS A 143 9.40 -16.92 -8.59
C CYS A 143 9.18 -16.59 -10.07
N LEU A 144 8.31 -15.62 -10.38
CA LEU A 144 8.08 -15.16 -11.75
C LEU A 144 9.34 -14.52 -12.36
N TYR A 145 10.06 -13.71 -11.59
CA TYR A 145 11.30 -13.05 -12.04
C TYR A 145 12.40 -14.06 -12.38
N ASP A 146 12.55 -15.09 -11.54
CA ASP A 146 13.46 -16.21 -11.79
C ASP A 146 13.06 -16.98 -13.05
N TYR A 147 11.78 -17.34 -13.18
CA TYR A 147 11.26 -18.07 -14.35
C TYR A 147 11.41 -17.28 -15.67
N MET A 148 11.01 -16.01 -15.68
CA MET A 148 10.91 -15.19 -16.90
C MET A 148 12.26 -14.60 -17.33
N GLU A 149 13.04 -14.13 -16.36
CA GLU A 149 14.21 -13.29 -16.61
C GLU A 149 15.50 -13.90 -16.04
N GLN A 150 15.43 -15.06 -15.37
CA GLN A 150 16.55 -15.66 -14.64
C GLN A 150 17.19 -14.67 -13.66
N GLY A 151 16.34 -13.79 -13.13
CA GLY A 151 16.73 -12.71 -12.26
C GLY A 151 16.93 -13.17 -10.82
N ASP A 152 17.76 -12.44 -10.08
CA ASP A 152 17.93 -12.66 -8.65
C ASP A 152 17.17 -11.59 -7.85
N PRO A 153 16.06 -11.94 -7.17
CA PRO A 153 15.26 -10.96 -6.43
C PRO A 153 16.06 -10.25 -5.34
N GLU A 154 17.11 -10.88 -4.80
CA GLU A 154 18.00 -10.28 -3.79
C GLU A 154 18.76 -9.06 -4.33
N LEU A 155 18.96 -8.92 -5.65
CA LEU A 155 19.54 -7.71 -6.24
C LEU A 155 18.56 -6.52 -6.20
N ILE A 156 17.25 -6.80 -6.09
CA ILE A 156 16.20 -5.80 -5.98
C ILE A 156 15.97 -5.46 -4.51
N VAL A 157 15.67 -6.45 -3.67
CA VAL A 157 15.34 -6.22 -2.24
C VAL A 157 16.57 -6.01 -1.36
N GLN A 158 17.77 -6.33 -1.84
CA GLN A 158 19.06 -6.10 -1.19
C GLN A 158 19.18 -6.73 0.20
N GLY A 159 18.53 -7.87 0.41
CA GLY A 159 18.49 -8.57 1.69
C GLY A 159 17.77 -7.80 2.81
N ASN A 160 17.12 -6.68 2.52
CA ASN A 160 16.35 -5.91 3.50
C ASN A 160 15.03 -6.60 3.85
N THR A 161 14.40 -7.21 2.85
CA THR A 161 13.13 -7.94 2.94
C THR A 161 13.38 -9.40 2.59
N GLU A 162 12.82 -10.34 3.35
CA GLU A 162 13.02 -11.77 3.09
C GLU A 162 12.15 -12.24 1.91
N VAL A 163 12.70 -13.10 1.05
CA VAL A 163 11.97 -13.71 -0.07
C VAL A 163 11.58 -15.15 0.31
N LYS A 164 10.40 -15.35 0.89
CA LYS A 164 9.88 -16.69 1.26
C LYS A 164 8.35 -16.65 1.31
N PRO A 165 7.63 -17.78 1.26
CA PRO A 165 6.17 -17.76 1.27
C PRO A 165 5.60 -17.09 2.55
N GLY A 166 4.52 -16.35 2.36
CA GLY A 166 3.65 -15.80 3.40
C GLY A 166 2.38 -16.64 3.53
N ARG A 167 1.21 -16.02 3.67
CA ARG A 167 -0.05 -16.74 3.42
C ARG A 167 -0.10 -17.09 1.93
N PRO A 168 -0.30 -18.35 1.54
CA PRO A 168 -0.36 -18.68 0.11
C PRO A 168 -1.55 -18.05 -0.59
N THR A 169 -1.35 -17.54 -1.80
CA THR A 169 -2.36 -16.82 -2.60
C THR A 169 -3.68 -17.57 -2.78
N VAL A 170 -3.67 -18.91 -2.81
CA VAL A 170 -4.88 -19.75 -2.84
C VAL A 170 -5.87 -19.41 -1.70
N GLY A 171 -5.39 -18.89 -0.57
CA GLY A 171 -6.18 -18.44 0.57
C GLY A 171 -6.55 -16.96 0.58
N HIS A 172 -6.10 -16.16 -0.39
CA HIS A 172 -6.35 -14.71 -0.43
C HIS A 172 -7.73 -14.42 -1.01
N HIS A 173 -8.05 -15.09 -2.13
CA HIS A 173 -9.26 -14.86 -2.90
C HIS A 173 -10.50 -14.97 -2.02
N ARG A 174 -11.17 -13.86 -1.73
CA ARG A 174 -12.28 -13.83 -0.78
C ARG A 174 -13.51 -13.20 -1.39
N HIS A 175 -14.66 -13.60 -0.87
CA HIS A 175 -15.91 -12.97 -1.27
C HIS A 175 -15.89 -11.50 -0.81
N PRO A 176 -16.35 -10.53 -1.63
CA PRO A 176 -16.30 -9.10 -1.28
C PRO A 176 -16.94 -8.72 0.07
N ASP A 177 -18.00 -9.42 0.47
CA ASP A 177 -18.62 -9.20 1.81
C ASP A 177 -17.65 -9.45 2.98
N ASP A 178 -16.67 -10.34 2.80
CA ASP A 178 -15.64 -10.63 3.81
C ASP A 178 -14.50 -9.61 3.79
N THR A 179 -14.46 -8.71 2.80
CA THR A 179 -13.53 -7.56 2.75
C THR A 179 -14.02 -6.38 3.60
N MET A 180 -15.28 -6.40 4.04
CA MET A 180 -15.88 -5.31 4.82
C MET A 180 -15.13 -5.05 6.15
N ARG A 181 -14.88 -3.78 6.49
CA ARG A 181 -14.20 -3.35 7.72
C ARG A 181 -14.99 -2.27 8.46
N LYS A 182 -14.66 -2.10 9.74
CA LYS A 182 -15.08 -0.95 10.53
C LYS A 182 -14.19 0.25 10.20
N HIS A 183 -14.76 1.44 10.24
CA HIS A 183 -14.00 2.68 10.12
C HIS A 183 -13.56 3.19 11.51
N TYR A 184 -12.49 3.98 11.56
CA TYR A 184 -12.14 4.75 12.76
C TYR A 184 -13.17 5.86 13.00
N ASP A 185 -13.25 6.39 14.23
CA ASP A 185 -14.06 7.58 14.51
C ASP A 185 -13.24 8.86 14.27
N LYS A 186 -13.61 9.68 13.28
CA LYS A 186 -12.86 10.88 12.89
C LYS A 186 -12.64 11.88 14.02
N ASP A 187 -13.53 11.90 15.02
CA ASP A 187 -13.51 12.86 16.12
C ASP A 187 -12.82 12.31 17.36
N THR A 188 -12.35 11.05 17.37
CA THR A 188 -11.55 10.51 18.49
C THR A 188 -10.29 9.78 18.06
N ALA A 189 -10.16 9.40 16.78
CA ALA A 189 -8.98 8.73 16.25
C ALA A 189 -7.72 9.60 16.38
N ASP A 190 -6.60 8.95 16.67
CA ASP A 190 -5.29 9.60 16.67
C ASP A 190 -4.95 10.07 15.26
N ILE A 191 -4.27 11.22 15.14
CA ILE A 191 -3.80 11.71 13.84
C ILE A 191 -2.89 10.70 13.16
N LYS A 192 -2.10 9.94 13.93
CA LYS A 192 -1.23 8.89 13.42
C LYS A 192 -2.02 7.80 12.69
N THR A 193 -3.18 7.39 13.22
CA THR A 193 -4.08 6.45 12.53
C THR A 193 -4.55 7.01 11.19
N LYS A 194 -4.91 8.30 11.13
CA LYS A 194 -5.34 8.95 9.88
C LYS A 194 -4.20 9.04 8.86
N MET A 195 -2.98 9.35 9.30
CA MET A 195 -1.79 9.38 8.43
C MET A 195 -1.44 7.98 7.92
N ASN A 196 -1.47 6.97 8.79
CA ASN A 196 -1.23 5.58 8.40
C ASN A 196 -2.29 5.12 7.38
N TYR A 197 -3.57 5.41 7.63
CA TYR A 197 -4.68 5.12 6.71
C TYR A 197 -4.47 5.75 5.33
N LEU A 198 -4.22 7.05 5.25
CA LEU A 198 -4.02 7.73 3.97
C LEU A 198 -2.78 7.19 3.24
N THR A 199 -1.72 6.90 3.99
CA THR A 199 -0.47 6.38 3.45
C THR A 199 -0.67 5.00 2.82
N ILE A 200 -1.30 4.06 3.55
CA ILE A 200 -1.47 2.71 3.04
C ILE A 200 -2.47 2.67 1.89
N VAL A 201 -3.60 3.39 1.97
CA VAL A 201 -4.59 3.41 0.87
C VAL A 201 -3.97 3.95 -0.41
N ALA A 202 -3.15 4.99 -0.34
CA ALA A 202 -2.48 5.54 -1.51
C ALA A 202 -1.41 4.60 -2.09
N GLY A 203 -0.65 3.93 -1.22
CA GLY A 203 0.32 2.91 -1.62
C GLY A 203 -0.35 1.76 -2.37
N GLU A 204 -1.40 1.18 -1.79
CA GLU A 204 -2.10 0.02 -2.34
C GLU A 204 -2.84 0.33 -3.64
N GLN A 205 -3.50 1.49 -3.71
CA GLN A 205 -4.16 1.91 -4.96
C GLN A 205 -3.15 2.04 -6.10
N GLN A 206 -1.93 2.49 -5.82
CA GLN A 206 -0.89 2.58 -6.84
C GLN A 206 -0.38 1.18 -7.25
N THR A 207 -0.22 0.26 -6.31
CA THR A 207 0.16 -1.14 -6.56
C THR A 207 -0.86 -1.84 -7.46
N GLU A 208 -2.14 -1.78 -7.08
CA GLU A 208 -3.29 -2.32 -7.82
C GLU A 208 -3.32 -1.81 -9.27
N LEU A 209 -3.26 -0.48 -9.44
CA LEU A 209 -3.26 0.14 -10.76
C LEU A 209 -2.03 -0.25 -11.59
N TYR A 210 -0.86 -0.41 -10.97
CA TYR A 210 0.34 -0.86 -11.67
C TYR A 210 0.14 -2.26 -12.25
N TYR A 211 -0.36 -3.22 -11.46
CA TYR A 211 -0.57 -4.59 -11.93
C TYR A 211 -1.62 -4.67 -13.05
N LYS A 212 -2.77 -3.99 -12.87
CA LYS A 212 -3.82 -3.94 -13.91
C LYS A 212 -3.32 -3.27 -15.20
N SER A 213 -2.42 -2.30 -15.10
CA SER A 213 -1.93 -1.54 -16.25
C SER A 213 -0.71 -2.15 -16.94
N HIS A 214 -0.08 -3.19 -16.39
CA HIS A 214 1.14 -3.76 -16.97
C HIS A 214 1.08 -5.27 -17.23
N GLY A 215 0.23 -6.03 -16.53
CA GLY A 215 0.09 -7.47 -16.75
C GLY A 215 -0.24 -7.85 -18.21
N PHE A 216 -0.98 -7.00 -18.92
CA PHE A 216 -1.32 -7.22 -20.33
C PHE A 216 -0.13 -7.08 -21.30
N MET A 217 0.99 -6.51 -20.86
CA MET A 217 2.17 -6.28 -21.71
C MET A 217 3.01 -7.56 -21.88
N TYR A 218 2.78 -8.60 -21.08
CA TYR A 218 3.42 -9.90 -21.24
C TYR A 218 2.78 -10.74 -22.34
N SER A 219 3.62 -11.45 -23.11
CA SER A 219 3.19 -12.48 -24.06
C SER A 219 3.07 -13.87 -23.42
N ASP A 220 3.80 -14.13 -22.33
CA ASP A 220 3.70 -15.38 -21.57
C ASP A 220 2.35 -15.45 -20.85
N GLU A 221 1.65 -16.58 -20.99
CA GLU A 221 0.30 -16.74 -20.44
C GLU A 221 0.29 -16.74 -18.92
N LEU A 222 1.26 -17.41 -18.28
CA LEU A 222 1.34 -17.53 -16.84
C LEU A 222 1.66 -16.18 -16.19
N ALA A 223 2.56 -15.39 -16.80
CA ALA A 223 2.82 -14.02 -16.38
C ALA A 223 1.54 -13.17 -16.44
N ARG A 224 0.73 -13.28 -17.50
CA ARG A 224 -0.54 -12.53 -17.58
C ARG A 224 -1.54 -12.97 -16.50
N GLN A 225 -1.59 -14.27 -16.22
CA GLN A 225 -2.49 -14.85 -15.23
C GLN A 225 -2.13 -14.43 -13.80
N ILE A 226 -0.85 -14.50 -13.41
CA ILE A 226 -0.44 -14.10 -12.05
C ILE A 226 -0.61 -12.59 -11.81
N TYR A 227 -0.30 -11.73 -12.79
CA TYR A 227 -0.61 -10.31 -12.66
C TYR A 227 -2.12 -10.06 -12.56
N SER A 228 -2.95 -10.83 -13.26
CA SER A 228 -4.41 -10.71 -13.14
C SER A 228 -4.93 -11.21 -11.79
N GLU A 229 -4.34 -12.28 -11.25
CA GLU A 229 -4.68 -12.86 -9.96
C GLU A 229 -4.34 -11.90 -8.83
N ILE A 230 -3.08 -11.47 -8.76
CA ILE A 230 -2.61 -10.62 -7.68
C ILE A 230 -3.25 -9.23 -7.78
N ALA A 231 -3.45 -8.67 -8.98
CA ALA A 231 -4.20 -7.41 -9.13
C ALA A 231 -5.63 -7.44 -8.58
N ASP A 232 -6.29 -8.60 -8.59
CA ASP A 232 -7.62 -8.77 -7.99
C ASP A 232 -7.51 -8.84 -6.46
N VAL A 233 -6.46 -9.46 -5.92
CA VAL A 233 -6.15 -9.42 -4.48
C VAL A 233 -5.83 -7.99 -4.02
N GLU A 234 -5.08 -7.21 -4.80
CA GLU A 234 -4.81 -5.80 -4.46
C GLU A 234 -6.09 -4.97 -4.45
N GLU A 235 -7.07 -5.26 -5.31
CA GLU A 235 -8.39 -4.62 -5.24
C GLU A 235 -9.11 -4.95 -3.92
N GLU A 236 -8.95 -6.18 -3.41
CA GLU A 236 -9.44 -6.53 -2.08
C GLU A 236 -8.73 -5.71 -0.99
N HIS A 237 -7.43 -5.45 -1.10
CA HIS A 237 -6.68 -4.61 -0.15
C HIS A 237 -7.11 -3.15 -0.20
N VAL A 238 -7.22 -2.58 -1.41
CA VAL A 238 -7.72 -1.21 -1.61
C VAL A 238 -9.11 -1.04 -1.00
N THR A 239 -10.00 -2.01 -1.21
CA THR A 239 -11.33 -2.00 -0.58
C THR A 239 -11.22 -2.12 0.95
N GLN A 240 -10.43 -3.06 1.45
CA GLN A 240 -10.22 -3.29 2.89
C GLN A 240 -9.73 -2.03 3.60
N TYR A 241 -8.67 -1.42 3.10
CA TYR A 241 -8.08 -0.24 3.71
C TYR A 241 -8.97 0.99 3.51
N GLY A 242 -9.55 1.17 2.33
CA GLY A 242 -10.47 2.28 2.04
C GLY A 242 -11.66 2.35 2.99
N LEU A 243 -12.15 1.19 3.46
CA LEU A 243 -13.23 1.10 4.44
C LEU A 243 -12.84 1.53 5.86
N LEU A 244 -11.55 1.66 6.18
CA LEU A 244 -11.09 2.15 7.48
C LEU A 244 -11.35 3.65 7.65
N GLY A 245 -11.43 4.40 6.53
CA GLY A 245 -11.68 5.84 6.54
C GLY A 245 -13.09 6.18 7.04
N ASP A 246 -13.21 7.17 7.93
CA ASP A 246 -14.52 7.57 8.44
C ASP A 246 -15.36 8.24 7.33
N PRO A 247 -16.58 7.74 7.05
CA PRO A 247 -17.44 8.30 6.01
C PRO A 247 -18.05 9.67 6.38
N ARG A 248 -17.91 10.12 7.64
CA ARG A 248 -18.41 11.40 8.14
C ARG A 248 -17.43 12.56 7.95
N GLU A 249 -16.20 12.29 7.52
CA GLU A 249 -15.25 13.36 7.17
C GLU A 249 -15.73 14.09 5.92
N THR A 250 -15.72 15.42 5.97
CA THR A 250 -16.09 16.26 4.83
C THR A 250 -15.03 16.21 3.73
N MET A 251 -15.37 16.70 2.54
CA MET A 251 -14.41 16.79 1.44
C MET A 251 -13.23 17.71 1.75
N LEU A 252 -13.46 18.81 2.47
CA LEU A 252 -12.38 19.72 2.86
C LEU A 252 -11.53 19.13 3.99
N GLU A 253 -12.14 18.40 4.93
CA GLU A 253 -11.37 17.63 5.93
C GLU A 253 -10.47 16.59 5.25
N LYS A 254 -11.02 15.77 4.34
CA LYS A 254 -10.24 14.76 3.61
C LYS A 254 -9.12 15.39 2.79
N SER A 255 -9.39 16.50 2.10
CA SER A 255 -8.37 17.23 1.34
C SER A 255 -7.26 17.76 2.25
N ALA A 256 -7.60 18.38 3.38
CA ALA A 256 -6.60 18.90 4.31
C ALA A 256 -5.74 17.78 4.90
N LEU A 257 -6.36 16.64 5.26
CA LEU A 257 -5.63 15.48 5.75
C LEU A 257 -4.73 14.85 4.68
N MET A 258 -5.16 14.81 3.42
CA MET A 258 -4.34 14.30 2.32
C MET A 258 -3.08 15.16 2.10
N GLN A 259 -3.24 16.48 2.04
CA GLN A 259 -2.10 17.41 1.88
C GLN A 259 -1.18 17.41 3.10
N LEU A 260 -1.72 17.20 4.30
CA LEU A 260 -0.93 16.95 5.51
C LEU A 260 -0.13 15.65 5.39
N CYS A 261 -0.75 14.59 4.86
CA CYS A 261 -0.11 13.30 4.63
C CYS A 261 1.04 13.42 3.62
N GLU A 262 0.86 14.16 2.53
CA GLU A 262 1.92 14.44 1.55
C GLU A 262 3.13 15.09 2.22
N ALA A 263 2.92 16.20 2.94
CA ALA A 263 3.99 16.89 3.67
C ALA A 263 4.69 15.97 4.70
N TYR A 264 3.91 15.18 5.43
CA TYR A 264 4.39 14.27 6.46
C TYR A 264 5.25 13.14 5.88
N ILE A 265 4.84 12.52 4.77
CA ILE A 265 5.61 11.42 4.16
C ILE A 265 6.83 11.97 3.41
N TYR A 266 6.75 13.12 2.74
CA TYR A 266 7.95 13.77 2.19
C TYR A 266 8.99 14.06 3.28
N PHE A 267 8.55 14.65 4.39
CA PHE A 267 9.43 14.93 5.52
C PHE A 267 10.05 13.64 6.07
N SER A 268 9.25 12.57 6.21
CA SER A 268 9.71 11.27 6.71
C SER A 268 10.75 10.63 5.76
N CYS A 269 10.51 10.68 4.44
CA CYS A 269 11.43 10.22 3.42
C CYS A 269 12.77 10.96 3.50
N ALA A 270 12.75 12.29 3.63
CA ALA A 270 13.96 13.11 3.73
C ALA A 270 14.86 12.75 4.94
N GLN A 271 14.28 12.23 6.04
CA GLN A 271 15.07 11.88 7.22
C GLN A 271 15.97 10.66 7.03
N THR A 272 15.59 9.77 6.11
CA THR A 272 16.24 8.46 5.93
C THR A 272 16.73 8.21 4.50
N GLU A 273 16.53 9.15 3.57
CA GLU A 273 17.06 9.10 2.21
C GLU A 273 18.59 9.21 2.20
N THR A 274 19.22 8.32 1.44
CA THR A 274 20.69 8.20 1.35
C THR A 274 21.25 8.88 0.10
N ASP A 275 20.46 9.01 -0.98
CA ASP A 275 20.87 9.79 -2.17
C ASP A 275 20.61 11.29 -1.90
N PRO A 276 21.66 12.13 -1.74
CA PRO A 276 21.50 13.55 -1.44
C PRO A 276 20.72 14.32 -2.50
N ARG A 277 20.76 13.87 -3.78
CA ARG A 277 20.01 14.50 -4.87
C ARG A 277 18.52 14.23 -4.71
N ILE A 278 18.13 12.99 -4.40
CA ILE A 278 16.72 12.63 -4.19
C ILE A 278 16.22 13.21 -2.88
N LYS A 279 17.06 13.22 -1.83
CA LYS A 279 16.73 13.87 -0.55
C LYS A 279 16.34 15.33 -0.73
N SER A 280 17.07 16.07 -1.57
CA SER A 280 16.75 17.48 -1.84
C SER A 280 15.37 17.69 -2.49
N ILE A 281 14.86 16.69 -3.22
CA ILE A 281 13.51 16.70 -3.79
C ILE A 281 12.49 16.55 -2.65
N TRP A 282 12.67 15.55 -1.78
CA TRP A 282 11.81 15.32 -0.61
C TRP A 282 11.73 16.53 0.31
N GLU A 283 12.86 17.16 0.62
CA GLU A 283 12.92 18.35 1.48
C GLU A 283 12.22 19.56 0.85
N ASN A 284 12.33 19.73 -0.46
CA ASN A 284 11.67 20.82 -1.17
C ASN A 284 10.16 20.60 -1.26
N PHE A 285 9.74 19.40 -1.65
CA PHE A 285 8.32 19.07 -1.81
C PHE A 285 7.61 19.07 -0.45
N ALA A 286 8.23 18.63 0.64
CA ALA A 286 7.66 18.79 1.98
C ALA A 286 7.22 20.25 2.28
N LYS A 287 8.02 21.25 1.89
CA LYS A 287 7.68 22.67 2.10
C LYS A 287 6.58 23.16 1.17
N MET A 288 6.50 22.60 -0.03
CA MET A 288 5.43 22.89 -0.99
C MET A 288 4.09 22.41 -0.43
N GLU A 289 4.06 21.19 0.10
CA GLU A 289 2.86 20.55 0.65
C GLU A 289 2.34 21.22 1.93
N ILE A 290 3.22 21.81 2.76
CA ILE A 290 2.75 22.62 3.89
C ILE A 290 1.88 23.80 3.41
N SER A 291 2.25 24.44 2.30
CA SER A 291 1.45 25.54 1.73
C SER A 291 0.09 25.06 1.22
N HIS A 292 0.02 23.85 0.66
CA HIS A 292 -1.23 23.25 0.23
C HIS A 292 -2.12 22.86 1.41
N PHE A 293 -1.55 22.26 2.45
CA PHE A 293 -2.22 21.97 3.71
C PHE A 293 -2.81 23.24 4.33
N GLU A 294 -2.03 24.32 4.42
CA GLU A 294 -2.50 25.63 4.89
C GLU A 294 -3.64 26.18 4.00
N GLY A 295 -3.56 25.97 2.69
CA GLY A 295 -4.61 26.31 1.74
C GLY A 295 -5.93 25.58 2.03
N CYS A 296 -5.87 24.27 2.25
CA CYS A 296 -7.03 23.47 2.62
C CYS A 296 -7.58 23.85 4.00
N ALA A 297 -6.70 24.12 4.97
CA ALA A 297 -7.09 24.58 6.31
C ALA A 297 -7.88 25.89 6.25
N ARG A 298 -7.46 26.86 5.42
CA ARG A 298 -8.22 28.12 5.23
C ARG A 298 -9.59 27.88 4.60
N LEU A 299 -9.70 26.95 3.64
CA LEU A 299 -10.99 26.60 3.05
C LEU A 299 -11.91 25.94 4.08
N LEU A 300 -11.38 25.01 4.89
CA LEU A 300 -12.11 24.35 5.96
C LEU A 300 -12.67 25.37 6.97
N GLU A 301 -11.84 26.30 7.44
CA GLU A 301 -12.28 27.36 8.35
C GLU A 301 -13.35 28.25 7.71
N LYS A 302 -13.15 28.67 6.46
CA LYS A 302 -14.06 29.59 5.76
C LYS A 302 -15.43 28.98 5.45
N TYR A 303 -15.45 27.73 4.96
CA TYR A 303 -16.66 27.10 4.43
C TYR A 303 -17.37 26.19 5.44
N GLU A 304 -16.64 25.63 6.40
CA GLU A 304 -17.17 24.71 7.40
C GLU A 304 -17.08 25.25 8.83
N GLY A 305 -16.43 26.41 9.04
CA GLY A 305 -16.35 27.06 10.35
C GLY A 305 -15.51 26.29 11.37
N ARG A 306 -14.61 25.42 10.91
CA ARG A 306 -13.82 24.52 11.76
C ARG A 306 -12.32 24.83 11.64
N ASP A 307 -11.65 24.95 12.78
CA ASP A 307 -10.19 25.09 12.83
C ASP A 307 -9.54 23.75 12.49
N ILE A 308 -8.51 23.77 11.63
CA ILE A 308 -7.74 22.58 11.28
C ILE A 308 -7.07 21.94 12.50
N ARG A 309 -6.75 22.72 13.54
CA ARG A 309 -6.20 22.22 14.80
C ARG A 309 -7.19 21.32 15.55
N ASP A 310 -8.49 21.50 15.36
CA ASP A 310 -9.53 20.63 15.93
C ASP A 310 -9.68 19.29 15.18
N VAL A 311 -9.15 19.21 13.95
CA VAL A 311 -9.10 17.97 13.13
C VAL A 311 -7.81 17.20 13.39
N VAL A 312 -6.67 17.91 13.43
CA VAL A 312 -5.33 17.33 13.62
C VAL A 312 -5.06 16.98 15.07
N ARG A 313 -5.43 17.85 16.02
CA ARG A 313 -5.29 17.66 17.47
C ARG A 313 -3.90 17.24 17.98
N ALA A 314 -2.87 17.61 17.23
CA ALA A 314 -1.47 17.36 17.59
C ALA A 314 -0.58 18.45 16.99
N ASP A 315 0.38 18.96 17.77
CA ASP A 315 1.42 19.86 17.25
C ASP A 315 2.58 19.08 16.61
N VAL A 316 2.73 17.79 16.96
CA VAL A 316 3.75 16.87 16.44
C VAL A 316 3.07 15.59 15.97
N ILE A 317 3.40 15.11 14.77
CA ILE A 317 2.96 13.79 14.29
C ILE A 317 4.15 12.84 14.39
N GLU A 318 4.03 11.83 15.25
CA GLU A 318 5.07 10.85 15.50
C GLU A 318 4.49 9.44 15.73
N PRO A 319 5.28 8.38 15.50
CA PRO A 319 6.60 8.39 14.85
C PRO A 319 6.50 8.56 13.33
N LEU A 320 7.59 9.05 12.70
CA LEU A 320 7.72 9.16 11.24
C LEU A 320 7.60 7.80 10.55
N VAL A 321 7.14 7.78 9.29
CA VAL A 321 7.14 6.56 8.47
C VAL A 321 8.52 6.35 7.88
N VAL A 322 9.15 5.22 8.17
CA VAL A 322 10.50 4.92 7.68
C VAL A 322 10.56 3.53 7.09
N PHE A 323 11.27 3.40 5.97
CA PHE A 323 11.64 2.10 5.43
C PHE A 323 12.88 1.59 6.17
N GLU A 324 12.72 0.46 6.85
CA GLU A 324 13.75 -0.24 7.61
C GLU A 324 13.46 -1.75 7.59
N PRO A 325 14.44 -2.64 7.75
CA PRO A 325 14.18 -4.08 7.73
C PRO A 325 13.21 -4.52 8.84
N ASN A 326 12.11 -5.17 8.48
CA ASN A 326 11.06 -5.60 9.43
C ASN A 326 10.99 -7.12 9.68
N LYS A 327 12.04 -7.88 9.33
CA LYS A 327 12.05 -9.35 9.29
C LYS A 327 11.45 -10.03 10.54
N ASP A 328 11.90 -9.65 11.73
CA ASP A 328 11.43 -10.26 12.98
C ASP A 328 9.92 -10.02 13.21
N TYR A 329 9.44 -8.84 12.85
CA TYR A 329 8.03 -8.49 12.96
C TYR A 329 7.18 -9.27 11.97
N VAL A 330 7.58 -9.29 10.69
CA VAL A 330 6.91 -10.01 9.62
C VAL A 330 6.85 -11.51 9.93
N ASN A 331 7.96 -12.09 10.37
CA ASN A 331 8.03 -13.50 10.77
C ASN A 331 7.09 -13.83 11.91
N LYS A 332 7.02 -12.96 12.92
CA LYS A 332 6.07 -13.12 14.03
C LYS A 332 4.62 -13.07 13.53
N VAL A 333 4.27 -12.13 12.66
CA VAL A 333 2.90 -12.03 12.11
C VAL A 333 2.54 -13.30 11.34
N ILE A 334 3.44 -13.80 10.47
CA ILE A 334 3.24 -15.05 9.72
C ILE A 334 3.05 -16.23 10.67
N ASP A 335 3.95 -16.40 11.64
CA ASP A 335 3.91 -17.54 12.57
C ASP A 335 2.65 -17.53 13.45
N GLU A 336 2.17 -16.36 13.83
CA GLU A 336 1.03 -16.21 14.74
C GLU A 336 -0.33 -16.12 14.04
N GLN A 337 -0.39 -15.72 12.77
CA GLN A 337 -1.64 -15.27 12.13
C GLN A 337 -1.95 -15.91 10.78
N LEU A 338 -1.14 -16.86 10.30
CA LEU A 338 -1.29 -17.50 8.98
C LEU A 338 -2.72 -17.97 8.65
N ASP A 339 -3.43 -18.54 9.64
CA ASP A 339 -4.78 -19.08 9.49
C ASP A 339 -5.90 -18.11 9.90
N LEU A 340 -5.61 -16.84 10.18
CA LEU A 340 -6.64 -15.83 10.37
C LEU A 340 -7.33 -15.52 9.04
N MET A 341 -8.66 -15.39 9.11
CA MET A 341 -9.56 -15.14 8.01
C MET A 341 -10.59 -14.07 8.41
N PRO A 342 -11.04 -13.22 7.48
CA PRO A 342 -11.99 -12.18 7.80
C PRO A 342 -13.42 -12.73 7.80
N SER A 343 -14.21 -12.37 8.80
CA SER A 343 -15.60 -12.79 8.93
C SER A 343 -16.41 -11.76 9.73
N GLY A 344 -17.39 -11.13 9.07
CA GLY A 344 -18.27 -10.17 9.72
C GLY A 344 -17.54 -8.95 10.29
N MET A 345 -16.58 -8.41 9.53
CA MET A 345 -15.70 -7.29 9.93
C MET A 345 -14.76 -7.59 11.10
N GLU A 346 -14.59 -8.86 11.48
CA GLU A 346 -13.62 -9.34 12.48
C GLU A 346 -12.65 -10.34 11.85
N TYR A 347 -11.61 -10.72 12.60
CA TYR A 347 -10.64 -11.75 12.21
C TYR A 347 -10.81 -12.99 13.09
N LYS A 348 -10.97 -14.16 12.46
CA LYS A 348 -11.20 -15.45 13.12
C LYS A 348 -10.25 -16.50 12.58
N ARG A 349 -9.95 -17.52 13.36
CA ARG A 349 -9.15 -18.66 12.87
C ARG A 349 -9.97 -19.43 11.83
N LEU A 350 -9.30 -20.04 10.86
CA LEU A 350 -9.93 -20.88 9.83
C LEU A 350 -10.83 -21.98 10.43
N SER A 351 -10.43 -22.54 11.58
CA SER A 351 -11.19 -23.56 12.31
C SER A 351 -12.48 -23.03 12.96
N GLU A 352 -12.61 -21.71 13.15
CA GLU A 352 -13.75 -21.04 13.79
C GLU A 352 -14.78 -20.53 12.77
N LEU A 353 -14.46 -20.57 11.47
CA LEU A 353 -15.36 -20.12 10.42
C LEU A 353 -16.55 -21.07 10.26
N ALA A 354 -17.74 -20.47 10.15
CA ALA A 354 -18.96 -21.21 9.86
C ALA A 354 -18.92 -21.81 8.45
N ASP A 355 -19.56 -22.96 8.24
CA ASP A 355 -19.69 -23.60 6.92
C ASP A 355 -20.39 -22.70 5.88
N THR A 356 -21.14 -21.69 6.35
CA THR A 356 -21.82 -20.68 5.53
C THR A 356 -20.95 -19.49 5.16
N TRP A 357 -19.66 -19.47 5.51
CA TRP A 357 -18.74 -18.40 5.15
C TRP A 357 -18.61 -18.31 3.62
N SER A 358 -18.99 -17.16 3.06
CA SER A 358 -19.16 -16.96 1.61
C SER A 358 -17.88 -17.25 0.82
N SER A 359 -16.73 -16.96 1.42
CA SER A 359 -15.43 -17.14 0.79
C SER A 359 -15.09 -18.61 0.47
N PHE A 360 -15.60 -19.62 1.18
CA PHE A 360 -15.35 -21.03 0.79
C PHE A 360 -15.85 -21.33 -0.62
N LYS A 361 -17.08 -20.93 -0.92
CA LYS A 361 -17.69 -21.14 -2.24
C LYS A 361 -17.02 -20.28 -3.31
N PHE A 362 -16.63 -19.06 -2.95
CA PHE A 362 -15.92 -18.15 -3.84
C PHE A 362 -14.55 -18.73 -4.22
N GLN A 363 -13.71 -19.09 -3.24
CA GLN A 363 -12.41 -19.73 -3.41
C GLN A 363 -12.51 -20.99 -4.25
N TRP A 364 -13.46 -21.88 -3.93
CA TRP A 364 -13.70 -23.07 -4.73
C TRP A 364 -13.95 -22.73 -6.20
N LYS A 365 -14.73 -21.69 -6.49
CA LYS A 365 -15.06 -21.30 -7.86
C LYS A 365 -13.86 -20.73 -8.61
N VAL A 366 -13.09 -19.83 -8.00
CA VAL A 366 -11.97 -19.15 -8.65
C VAL A 366 -10.74 -20.05 -8.77
N ASN A 367 -10.47 -20.91 -7.77
CA ASN A 367 -9.28 -21.76 -7.74
C ASN A 367 -9.47 -23.11 -8.48
N ARG A 368 -10.69 -23.47 -8.91
CA ARG A 368 -11.00 -24.85 -9.40
C ARG A 368 -10.15 -25.34 -10.58
N ALA A 369 -9.55 -24.43 -11.33
CA ALA A 369 -8.83 -24.73 -12.57
C ALA A 369 -7.31 -24.55 -12.44
N GLY A 370 -6.82 -24.25 -11.24
CA GLY A 370 -5.44 -23.82 -11.00
C GLY A 370 -5.39 -22.47 -10.28
N VAL A 371 -4.22 -22.20 -9.71
CA VAL A 371 -3.88 -20.95 -9.01
C VAL A 371 -2.57 -20.48 -9.65
N PRO A 372 -2.58 -19.42 -10.47
CA PRO A 372 -1.42 -18.99 -11.25
C PRO A 372 -0.15 -18.77 -10.42
N SER A 373 -0.28 -18.26 -9.21
CA SER A 373 0.86 -18.07 -8.30
C SER A 373 1.52 -19.39 -7.87
N GLU A 374 0.73 -20.45 -7.66
CA GLU A 374 1.23 -21.80 -7.34
C GLU A 374 1.92 -22.43 -8.56
N GLU A 375 1.35 -22.25 -9.75
CA GLU A 375 1.95 -22.72 -11.01
C GLU A 375 3.27 -22.01 -11.31
N THR A 376 3.34 -20.71 -11.01
CA THR A 376 4.55 -19.90 -11.15
C THR A 376 5.66 -20.39 -10.23
N THR A 377 5.34 -20.72 -8.97
CA THR A 377 6.32 -21.28 -8.04
C THR A 377 6.94 -22.57 -8.56
N ILE A 378 6.16 -23.47 -9.18
CA ILE A 378 6.66 -24.73 -9.75
C ILE A 378 7.66 -24.51 -10.90
N LYS A 379 7.59 -23.37 -11.59
CA LYS A 379 8.48 -23.01 -12.71
C LYS A 379 9.80 -22.38 -12.28
N ALA A 380 9.91 -21.96 -11.02
CA ALA A 380 11.12 -21.35 -10.49
C ALA A 380 12.21 -22.40 -10.19
N ARG A 381 13.44 -21.93 -9.94
CA ARG A 381 14.57 -22.75 -9.51
C ARG A 381 14.29 -23.50 -8.21
N ASP A 382 14.94 -24.66 -8.06
CA ASP A 382 14.75 -25.57 -6.92
C ASP A 382 14.81 -24.87 -5.55
N GLU A 383 15.71 -23.90 -5.38
CA GLU A 383 15.84 -23.17 -4.11
C GLU A 383 14.54 -22.45 -3.73
N LEU A 384 13.90 -21.75 -4.67
CA LEU A 384 12.64 -21.04 -4.42
C LEU A 384 11.50 -22.03 -4.19
N VAL A 385 11.44 -23.12 -4.96
CA VAL A 385 10.46 -24.20 -4.79
C VAL A 385 10.54 -24.82 -3.39
N GLN A 386 11.75 -25.06 -2.89
CA GLN A 386 11.95 -25.64 -1.54
C GLN A 386 11.46 -24.72 -0.42
N ARG A 387 11.45 -23.39 -0.62
CA ARG A 387 10.91 -22.44 0.38
C ARG A 387 9.39 -22.63 0.58
N ASP A 388 8.64 -22.98 -0.47
CA ASP A 388 7.19 -23.27 -0.39
C ASP A 388 6.87 -24.58 0.37
N GLN A 389 7.87 -25.45 0.59
CA GLN A 389 7.71 -26.71 1.33
C GLN A 389 7.79 -26.55 2.86
N ALA A 390 7.81 -25.30 3.37
CA ALA A 390 7.74 -25.03 4.79
C ALA A 390 6.50 -25.67 5.43
N LYS A 391 6.67 -26.30 6.59
CA LYS A 391 5.65 -27.15 7.22
C LYS A 391 4.34 -26.39 7.50
N ASN A 392 4.43 -25.20 8.08
CA ASN A 392 3.28 -24.33 8.37
C ASN A 392 2.49 -23.95 7.10
N ILE A 393 3.20 -23.68 6.00
CA ILE A 393 2.61 -23.37 4.69
C ILE A 393 1.83 -24.57 4.14
N GLN A 394 2.45 -25.76 4.14
CA GLN A 394 1.81 -27.00 3.68
C GLN A 394 0.60 -27.39 4.55
N GLU A 395 0.70 -27.19 5.86
CA GLU A 395 -0.40 -27.42 6.80
C GLU A 395 -1.56 -26.46 6.53
N PHE A 396 -1.30 -25.16 6.34
CA PHE A 396 -2.33 -24.19 5.98
C PHE A 396 -3.04 -24.53 4.67
N LYS A 397 -2.28 -24.79 3.58
CA LYS A 397 -2.85 -25.18 2.27
C LYS A 397 -3.75 -26.41 2.41
N SER A 398 -3.28 -27.42 3.14
CA SER A 398 -4.03 -28.67 3.36
C SER A 398 -5.32 -28.46 4.17
N GLN A 399 -5.25 -27.64 5.23
CA GLN A 399 -6.42 -27.32 6.05
C GLN A 399 -7.47 -26.54 5.27
N LEU A 400 -7.06 -25.51 4.52
CA LEU A 400 -7.95 -24.71 3.69
C LEU A 400 -8.61 -25.54 2.60
N ALA A 401 -7.83 -26.35 1.87
CA ALA A 401 -8.34 -27.22 0.82
C ALA A 401 -9.37 -28.21 1.38
N LYS A 402 -9.04 -28.92 2.47
CA LYS A 402 -9.94 -29.86 3.13
C LYS A 402 -11.22 -29.18 3.60
N ARG A 403 -11.11 -28.00 4.22
CA ARG A 403 -12.25 -27.24 4.73
C ARG A 403 -13.21 -26.84 3.60
N THR A 404 -12.66 -26.33 2.51
CA THR A 404 -13.41 -25.95 1.32
C THR A 404 -14.09 -27.16 0.67
N GLU A 405 -13.39 -28.30 0.54
CA GLU A 405 -13.95 -29.54 0.00
C GLU A 405 -15.11 -30.08 0.85
N ASP A 406 -14.95 -30.11 2.19
CA ASP A 406 -15.99 -30.60 3.11
C ASP A 406 -17.27 -29.73 2.99
N VAL A 407 -17.13 -28.40 2.97
CA VAL A 407 -18.25 -27.47 2.77
C VAL A 407 -18.93 -27.70 1.43
N MET A 408 -18.17 -27.84 0.34
CA MET A 408 -18.72 -28.06 -1.00
C MET A 408 -19.36 -29.44 -1.16
N ALA A 409 -18.91 -30.44 -0.39
CA ALA A 409 -19.51 -31.78 -0.33
C ALA A 409 -20.71 -31.87 0.63
N GLY A 410 -21.04 -30.80 1.37
CA GLY A 410 -22.10 -30.80 2.38
C GLY A 410 -21.76 -31.57 3.65
N ARG A 411 -20.47 -31.76 3.96
CA ARG A 411 -19.98 -32.43 5.17
C ARG A 411 -19.68 -31.39 6.26
N PRO A 412 -20.18 -31.55 7.49
CA PRO A 412 -19.83 -30.67 8.59
C PRO A 412 -18.36 -30.86 8.99
N ALA A 413 -17.72 -29.81 9.53
CA ALA A 413 -16.35 -29.87 10.05
C ALA A 413 -16.19 -31.02 11.08
N PRO A 414 -15.05 -31.74 11.09
CA PRO A 414 -14.73 -32.63 12.20
C PRO A 414 -14.67 -31.83 13.51
N PRO A 415 -15.22 -32.34 14.62
CA PRO A 415 -15.04 -31.68 15.93
C PRO A 415 -13.55 -31.61 16.27
N MET A 416 -13.10 -30.43 16.72
CA MET A 416 -11.72 -30.15 17.13
C MET A 416 -11.25 -31.05 18.28
#